data_AF-A0A5J4KSR4-F1
#
_entry.id   AF-A0A5J4KSR4-F1
#
_cell.length_a   1.000
_cell.length_b   1.000
_cell.length_c   1.000
_cell.angle_alpha   90.00
_cell.angle_beta   90.00
_cell.angle_gamma   90.00
#
_symmetry.space_group_name_H-M   'P 1'
#
loop_
_entity.id
_entity.type
_entity.pdbx_description
1 polymer ?
#
loop_
_entity_poly.entity_id
_entity_poly.type
_entity_poly.pdbx_seq_one_letter_code
_entity_poly.pdbx_strand_id
1 'polypeptide(L)' 'MKNRYYVQPLSEQTFIIRERISAQKGPGPNDRVIQSFSIRHDAYRYAHQMNETPANNTVETQKVEQQHKKEHLIAATL' A
#
# COMPACT_ATOMS: atom_id res chain seq x y z
N MET A 1 -9.41 11.49 15.15
CA MET A 1 -8.95 11.85 13.79
C MET A 1 -9.55 10.85 12.82
N LYS A 2 -10.05 11.27 11.65
CA LYS A 2 -10.66 10.32 10.70
C LYS A 2 -9.54 9.67 9.89
N ASN A 3 -9.37 8.36 10.03
CA ASN A 3 -8.38 7.57 9.28
C ASN A 3 -8.52 7.86 7.77
N ARG A 4 -7.42 8.27 7.15
CA ARG A 4 -7.31 8.56 5.72
C ARG A 4 -7.04 7.30 4.91
N TYR A 5 -6.29 6.35 5.48
CA TYR A 5 -5.94 5.10 4.83
C TYR A 5 -6.78 3.94 5.39
N TYR A 6 -7.25 3.04 4.52
CA TYR A 6 -8.01 1.86 4.94
C TYR A 6 -7.67 0.64 4.07
N VAL A 7 -7.90 -0.55 4.63
CA VAL A 7 -7.71 -1.82 3.93
C VAL A 7 -9.02 -2.22 3.24
N GLN A 8 -8.95 -2.55 1.96
CA GLN A 8 -10.03 -3.17 1.21
C GLN A 8 -9.59 -4.58 0.75
N PRO A 9 -10.26 -5.65 1.19
CA PRO A 9 -10.08 -6.99 0.62
C PRO A 9 -10.59 -7.02 -0.82
N LEU A 10 -9.79 -7.51 -1.76
CA LEU A 10 -10.22 -7.80 -3.14
C LEU A 10 -10.50 -9.29 -3.34
N SER A 11 -9.72 -10.14 -2.66
CA SER A 11 -9.87 -11.59 -2.66
C SER A 11 -9.38 -12.15 -1.32
N GLU A 12 -9.44 -13.47 -1.15
CA GLU A 12 -8.92 -14.13 0.06
C GLU A 12 -7.44 -13.86 0.32
N GLN A 13 -6.66 -13.60 -0.74
CA GLN A 13 -5.21 -13.46 -0.72
C GLN A 13 -4.74 -12.09 -1.19
N THR A 14 -5.63 -11.13 -1.41
CA THR A 14 -5.27 -9.81 -1.94
C THR A 14 -5.99 -8.72 -1.18
N PHE A 15 -5.20 -7.89 -0.52
CA PHE A 15 -5.63 -6.75 0.29
C PHE A 15 -5.02 -5.50 -0.31
N ILE A 16 -5.82 -4.46 -0.55
CA ILE A 16 -5.31 -3.19 -1.04
C ILE A 16 -5.48 -2.11 0.02
N ILE A 17 -4.55 -1.17 0.05
CA ILE A 17 -4.62 0.05 0.83
C ILE A 17 -5.18 1.14 -0.05
N ARG A 18 -6.24 1.78 0.43
CA ARG A 18 -6.85 2.93 -0.25
C ARG A 18 -6.73 4.18 0.60
N GLU A 19 -6.45 5.29 -0.07
CA GLU A 19 -6.44 6.63 0.49
C GLU A 19 -7.76 7.33 0.16
N ARG A 20 -8.46 7.78 1.20
CA ARG A 20 -9.71 8.53 1.08
C ARG A 20 -9.43 9.91 0.52
N ILE A 21 -10.11 10.25 -0.57
CA ILE A 21 -10.07 11.60 -1.14
C ILE A 21 -10.70 12.62 -0.18
N SER A 22 -11.71 12.18 0.58
CA SER A 22 -12.38 13.02 1.57
C SER A 22 -12.46 12.33 2.92
N ALA A 23 -12.05 13.03 3.98
CA ALA A 23 -12.24 12.56 5.35
C ALA A 23 -13.72 12.54 5.76
N GLN A 24 -14.58 13.28 5.07
CA GLN A 24 -16.00 13.43 5.40
C GLN A 24 -16.86 12.35 4.75
N LYS A 25 -16.54 11.93 3.52
CA LYS A 25 -17.24 10.85 2.81
C LYS A 25 -16.61 9.50 3.15
N GLY A 26 -17.42 8.47 3.41
CA GLY A 26 -16.94 7.11 3.67
C GLY A 26 -16.11 6.52 2.51
N PRO A 27 -15.64 5.26 2.63
CA PRO A 27 -14.91 4.57 1.57
C PRO A 27 -15.63 4.67 0.23
N GLY A 28 -14.94 5.17 -0.80
CA GLY A 28 -15.50 5.45 -2.11
C GLY A 28 -14.85 4.63 -3.22
N PRO A 29 -15.56 4.30 -4.30
CA PRO A 29 -14.98 3.61 -5.46
C PRO A 29 -13.90 4.43 -6.16
N ASN A 30 -13.86 5.74 -5.95
CA ASN A 30 -12.87 6.65 -6.53
C ASN A 30 -11.63 6.85 -5.64
N ASP A 31 -11.59 6.25 -4.44
CA ASP A 31 -10.45 6.41 -3.53
C ASP A 31 -9.17 5.83 -4.14
N ARG A 32 -8.04 6.50 -3.93
CA ARG A 32 -6.78 6.14 -4.59
C ARG A 32 -6.24 4.82 -4.03
N VAL A 33 -5.87 3.89 -4.90
CA VAL A 33 -5.13 2.69 -4.47
C VAL A 33 -3.67 3.08 -4.27
N ILE A 34 -3.14 2.82 -3.08
CA ILE A 34 -1.78 3.14 -2.69
C ILE A 34 -0.88 1.92 -2.82
N GLN A 35 -1.27 0.81 -2.20
CA GLN A 35 -0.43 -0.38 -2.13
C GLN A 35 -1.28 -1.65 -2.11
N SER A 36 -0.71 -2.78 -2.53
CA SER A 36 -1.31 -4.11 -2.38
C SER A 36 -0.46 -5.02 -1.50
N PHE A 37 -1.12 -5.93 -0.80
CA PHE A 37 -0.52 -6.92 0.09
C PHE A 37 -1.16 -8.29 -0.15
N SER A 38 -0.36 -9.34 -0.06
CA SER A 38 -0.85 -10.72 -0.03
C SER A 38 -1.19 -11.20 1.39
N ILE A 39 -0.62 -10.55 2.40
CA ILE A 39 -0.80 -10.90 3.82
C ILE A 39 -1.70 -9.86 4.49
N ARG A 40 -2.83 -10.32 5.05
CA ARG A 40 -3.80 -9.48 5.74
C ARG A 40 -3.14 -8.64 6.85
N HIS A 41 -2.34 -9.29 7.68
CA HIS A 41 -1.70 -8.65 8.84
C HIS A 41 -0.85 -7.44 8.44
N ASP A 42 -0.01 -7.60 7.40
CA ASP A 42 0.85 -6.52 6.92
C ASP A 42 0.05 -5.34 6.36
N ALA A 43 -1.06 -5.62 5.66
CA ALA A 43 -1.95 -4.57 5.15
C ALA A 43 -2.52 -3.71 6.28
N TYR A 44 -3.02 -4.34 7.35
CA TYR A 44 -3.56 -3.61 8.51
C TYR A 44 -2.48 -2.86 9.28
N ARG A 45 -1.30 -3.45 9.46
CA ARG A 45 -0.16 -2.78 10.10
C ARG A 45 0.25 -1.52 9.33
N TYR A 46 0.35 -1.61 8.00
CA TYR A 46 0.67 -0.48 7.15
C TYR A 46 -0.39 0.63 7.23
N ALA A 47 -1.68 0.28 7.11
CA ALA A 47 -2.76 1.25 7.20
C ALA A 47 -2.77 1.96 8.55
N HIS A 48 -2.50 1.24 9.64
CA HIS A 48 -2.41 1.81 10.99
C HIS A 48 -1.26 2.81 11.09
N GLN A 49 -0.05 2.41 10.72
CA GLN A 49 1.14 3.28 10.73
C GLN A 49 0.94 4.55 9.90
N MET A 50 0.33 4.44 8.72
CA MET A 50 0.06 5.58 7.85
C MET A 50 -0.98 6.57 8.41
N ASN A 51 -1.91 6.09 9.24
CA ASN A 51 -2.88 6.94 9.91
C ASN A 51 -2.34 7.59 11.19
N GLU A 52 -1.35 6.96 11.83
CA GLU A 52 -0.66 7.50 13.00
C GLU A 52 0.43 8.51 12.62
N THR A 53 1.01 8.38 11.43
CA THR A 53 2.04 9.30 10.95
C THR A 53 1.40 10.67 10.62
N PRO A 54 1.78 11.76 11.31
CA PRO A 54 1.34 13.10 10.93
C PRO A 54 1.87 13.43 9.52
N ALA A 55 1.03 14.06 8.69
CA ALA A 55 1.10 14.13 7.22
C ALA A 55 2.35 14.77 6.57
N ASN A 56 3.46 14.93 7.28
CA ASN A 56 4.64 15.64 6.78
C ASN A 56 5.71 14.77 6.09
N ASN A 57 5.67 13.44 6.14
CA ASN A 57 6.77 12.60 5.62
C ASN A 57 6.29 11.38 4.81
N THR A 58 5.63 11.56 3.66
CA THR A 58 5.25 10.40 2.83
C THR A 58 5.51 10.62 1.35
N VAL A 59 6.79 10.70 0.99
CA VAL A 59 7.26 10.45 -0.37
C VAL A 59 8.55 9.65 -0.24
N GLU A 60 8.50 8.32 -0.10
CA GLU A 60 9.67 7.47 -0.42
C GLU A 60 9.43 5.95 -0.38
N THR A 61 8.36 5.43 0.22
CA THR A 61 8.26 3.97 0.46
C THR A 61 7.74 3.13 -0.71
N GLN A 62 7.75 3.64 -1.95
CA GLN A 62 7.34 2.87 -3.14
C GLN A 62 8.30 3.05 -4.32
N LYS A 63 9.59 2.77 -4.10
CA LYS A 63 10.49 2.38 -5.19
C LYS A 63 11.36 1.14 -4.91
N VAL A 64 11.38 0.61 -3.69
CA VAL A 64 12.38 -0.40 -3.33
C VAL A 64 11.97 -1.85 -3.65
N GLU A 65 10.67 -2.17 -3.74
CA GLU A 65 10.25 -3.58 -3.83
C GLU A 65 10.02 -4.12 -5.25
N GLN A 66 9.98 -3.27 -6.28
CA GLN A 66 9.95 -3.75 -7.68
C GLN A 66 11.33 -3.92 -8.32
N GLN A 67 12.42 -3.52 -7.65
CA GLN A 67 13.76 -3.55 -8.23
C GLN A 67 14.55 -4.85 -7.96
N HIS A 68 14.09 -5.71 -7.06
CA HIS A 68 14.80 -6.96 -6.69
C HIS A 68 14.46 -8.21 -7.52
N LYS A 69 13.71 -8.10 -8.63
CA LYS A 69 13.39 -9.27 -9.49
C LYS A 69 13.91 -9.20 -10.94
N LYS A 70 14.89 -8.34 -11.26
CA LYS A 70 15.47 -8.28 -12.62
C LYS A 70 16.98 -8.51 -12.75
N GLU A 71 17.67 -9.05 -11.74
CA GLU A 71 19.13 -9.27 -11.82
C GLU A 71 19.58 -10.73 -11.61
N HIS A 72 18.78 -11.73 -12.02
CA HIS A 72 19.22 -13.13 -11.99
C HIS A 72 19.17 -13.85 -13.35
N LEU A 73 19.26 -13.10 -14.46
CA LEU A 73 19.34 -13.73 -15.78
C LEU A 73 20.34 -13.04 -16.71
N ILE A 74 21.58 -12.85 -16.28
CA ILE A 74 22.74 -12.58 -17.16
C ILE A 74 24.04 -12.89 -16.41
N ALA A 75 24.29 -14.17 -16.10
CA ALA A 75 25.62 -14.64 -15.72
C ALA A 75 25.79 -16.14 -16.00
N ALA A 76 25.30 -16.62 -17.15
CA ALA A 76 25.59 -17.95 -17.65
C ALA A 76 25.64 -17.94 -19.17
N THR A 77 26.47 -17.06 -19.74
CA THR A 77 26.96 -17.22 -21.11
C THR A 77 28.33 -16.59 -21.19
N LEU A 78 29.28 -17.38 -21.71
CA LEU A 78 30.72 -17.16 -21.91
C LEU A 78 31.62 -17.69 -20.78
#